data_AF-A0A7K3YXG2-F1
#
_entry.id   AF-A0A7K3YXG2-F1
#
_cell.length_a   1.000
_cell.length_b   1.000
_cell.length_c   1.000
_cell.angle_alpha   90.00
_cell.angle_beta   90.00
_cell.angle_gamma   90.00
#
_symmetry.space_group_name_H-M   'P 1'
#
loop_
_entity.id
_entity.type
_entity.pdbx_description
1 polymer ?
#
loop_
_entity_poly.entity_id
_entity_poly.type
_entity_poly.pdbx_seq_one_letter_code
_entity_poly.pdbx_strand_id
1 'polypeptide(L)'
;MTKKGDMLYAWTNDAEIQKKAELGGAVTSLWKYALESKMVDAVLAITKGVDLYDAVPVIITDPKDLAKTAGSLHCGTLLIPKLIKKYLDGAKDKKIGVTVKGCDAMAFYELAKRKQINLDNVVMIGVNCGGSVSPVVARKMIKEKYDVDPEKVHKEEIDKGQFIIEYEGGHKGISVDELEEAGFGR
;
A
#
# COMPACT_ATOMS: atom_id res chain seq x y z
N MET A 1 -10.75 26.63 3.15
CA MET A 1 -9.50 26.09 2.57
C MET A 1 -8.70 25.44 3.67
N THR A 2 -8.13 24.28 3.39
CA THR A 2 -7.23 23.57 4.31
C THR A 2 -5.84 24.23 4.27
N LYS A 3 -5.10 24.15 5.37
CA LYS A 3 -3.75 24.70 5.54
C LYS A 3 -2.75 23.58 5.83
N LYS A 4 -1.47 23.86 5.59
CA LYS A 4 -0.39 22.94 5.98
C LYS A 4 -0.45 22.70 7.49
N GLY A 5 -0.54 21.43 7.88
CA GLY A 5 -0.63 21.02 9.28
C GLY A 5 -2.05 20.69 9.76
N ASP A 6 -3.08 20.96 8.95
CA ASP A 6 -4.44 20.55 9.28
C ASP A 6 -4.57 19.02 9.34
N MET A 7 -5.25 18.54 10.37
CA MET A 7 -5.65 17.13 10.50
C MET A 7 -7.14 17.02 10.24
N LEU A 8 -7.50 16.17 9.29
CA LEU A 8 -8.87 16.06 8.78
C LEU A 8 -9.22 14.59 8.62
N TYR A 9 -10.48 14.27 8.87
CA TYR A 9 -11.05 13.03 8.40
C TYR A 9 -11.54 13.21 6.97
N ALA A 10 -11.19 12.28 6.08
CA ALA A 10 -11.53 12.34 4.67
C ALA A 10 -12.02 10.99 4.18
N TRP A 11 -13.08 11.03 3.37
CA TRP A 11 -13.63 9.88 2.68
C TRP A 11 -13.80 10.19 1.21
N THR A 12 -13.63 9.16 0.39
CA THR A 12 -13.96 9.21 -1.02
C THR A 12 -15.47 9.35 -1.21
N ASN A 13 -15.88 10.06 -2.25
CA ASN A 13 -17.24 10.08 -2.77
C ASN A 13 -17.41 9.18 -4.01
N ASP A 14 -16.36 8.47 -4.42
CA ASP A 14 -16.37 7.58 -5.57
C ASP A 14 -16.80 6.17 -5.13
N ALA A 15 -17.95 5.72 -5.63
CA ALA A 15 -18.54 4.45 -5.25
C ALA A 15 -17.67 3.23 -5.60
N GLU A 16 -16.86 3.29 -6.66
CA GLU A 16 -15.98 2.19 -7.04
C GLU A 16 -14.75 2.10 -6.14
N ILE A 17 -14.24 3.26 -5.69
CA ILE A 17 -13.18 3.31 -4.67
C ILE A 17 -13.73 2.84 -3.32
N GLN A 18 -14.92 3.26 -2.91
CA GLN A 18 -15.53 2.87 -1.63
C GLN A 18 -15.66 1.36 -1.47
N LYS A 19 -16.03 0.64 -2.54
CA LYS A 19 -16.20 -0.82 -2.51
C LYS A 19 -14.90 -1.60 -2.26
N LYS A 20 -13.74 -0.99 -2.54
CA LYS A 20 -12.44 -1.68 -2.55
C LYS A 20 -11.42 -1.09 -1.58
N ALA A 21 -11.65 0.12 -1.09
CA ALA A 21 -10.75 0.77 -0.16
C ALA A 21 -10.74 0.04 1.19
N GLU A 22 -9.57 -0.01 1.81
CA GLU A 22 -9.40 -0.56 3.16
C GLU A 22 -10.19 0.27 4.19
N LEU A 23 -10.09 1.59 4.06
CA LEU A 23 -10.72 2.57 4.94
C LEU A 23 -11.48 3.59 4.08
N GLY A 24 -11.31 4.89 4.33
CA GLY A 24 -12.04 5.95 3.62
C GLY A 24 -11.66 6.18 2.16
N GLY A 25 -10.74 5.42 1.55
CA GLY A 25 -10.37 5.57 0.13
C GLY A 25 -9.74 6.92 -0.26
N ALA A 26 -9.27 7.68 0.72
CA ALA A 26 -8.73 9.03 0.53
C ALA A 26 -7.48 9.04 -0.37
N VAL A 27 -6.54 8.12 -0.15
CA VAL A 27 -5.29 8.02 -0.95
C VAL A 27 -5.59 7.79 -2.43
N THR A 28 -6.44 6.80 -2.74
CA THR A 28 -6.83 6.49 -4.12
C THR A 28 -7.54 7.67 -4.78
N SER A 29 -8.39 8.39 -4.05
CA SER A 29 -9.10 9.57 -4.56
C SER A 29 -8.18 10.76 -4.82
N LEU A 30 -7.20 10.97 -3.94
CA LEU A 30 -6.16 11.99 -4.15
C LEU A 30 -5.31 11.67 -5.37
N TRP A 31 -4.98 10.40 -5.59
CA TRP A 31 -4.27 9.98 -6.81
C TRP A 31 -5.11 10.13 -8.07
N LYS A 32 -6.40 9.84 -7.99
CA LYS A 32 -7.33 10.03 -9.11
C LYS A 32 -7.36 11.50 -9.52
N TYR A 33 -7.55 12.39 -8.54
CA TYR A 33 -7.48 13.82 -8.76
C TYR A 33 -6.12 14.27 -9.30
N ALA A 34 -5.00 13.74 -8.77
CA ALA A 34 -3.66 14.12 -9.21
C ALA A 34 -3.38 13.75 -10.67
N LEU A 35 -3.88 12.60 -11.15
CA LEU A 35 -3.81 12.22 -12.57
C LEU A 35 -4.75 13.08 -13.43
N GLU A 36 -6.00 13.27 -13.02
CA GLU A 36 -7.00 14.07 -13.76
C GLU A 36 -6.56 15.53 -13.93
N SER A 37 -5.96 16.11 -12.88
CA SER A 37 -5.42 17.47 -12.87
C SER A 37 -4.02 17.59 -13.49
N LYS A 38 -3.41 16.48 -13.92
CA LYS A 38 -2.04 16.40 -14.44
C LYS A 38 -0.98 16.93 -13.44
N MET A 39 -1.26 16.83 -12.15
CA MET A 39 -0.27 17.10 -11.10
C MET A 39 0.86 16.07 -11.14
N VAL A 40 0.57 14.85 -11.58
CA VAL A 40 1.54 13.78 -11.84
C VAL A 40 1.26 13.19 -13.22
N ASP A 41 2.30 12.67 -13.88
CA ASP A 41 2.19 12.00 -15.18
C ASP A 41 1.76 10.54 -15.03
N ALA A 42 2.11 9.92 -13.91
CA ALA A 42 1.77 8.54 -13.58
C ALA A 42 1.78 8.33 -12.06
N VAL A 43 1.12 7.27 -11.61
CA VAL A 43 1.18 6.79 -10.22
C VAL A 43 1.75 5.38 -10.23
N LEU A 44 2.83 5.15 -9.47
CA LEU A 44 3.30 3.81 -9.17
C LEU A 44 2.49 3.29 -7.97
N ALA A 45 1.51 2.44 -8.28
CA ALA A 45 0.62 1.81 -7.32
C ALA A 45 0.93 0.32 -7.19
N ILE A 46 0.30 -0.34 -6.22
CA ILE A 46 0.43 -1.78 -6.01
C ILE A 46 -0.94 -2.42 -6.24
N THR A 47 -0.98 -3.53 -6.98
CA THR A 47 -2.18 -4.34 -7.16
C THR A 47 -1.96 -5.74 -6.59
N LYS A 48 -3.07 -6.41 -6.30
CA LYS A 48 -3.07 -7.85 -6.03
C LYS A 48 -2.62 -8.61 -7.29
N GLY A 49 -1.65 -9.49 -7.15
CA GLY A 49 -1.19 -10.42 -8.17
C GLY A 49 -2.04 -11.69 -8.18
N VAL A 50 -1.40 -12.84 -7.99
CA VAL A 50 -2.11 -14.13 -7.92
C VAL A 50 -3.10 -14.15 -6.75
N ASP A 51 -2.68 -13.65 -5.59
CA ASP A 51 -3.51 -13.54 -4.38
C ASP A 51 -3.05 -12.37 -3.49
N LEU A 52 -3.65 -12.23 -2.31
CA LEU A 52 -3.40 -11.10 -1.41
C LEU A 52 -1.97 -11.06 -0.85
N TYR A 53 -1.22 -12.17 -0.92
CA TYR A 53 0.16 -12.23 -0.48
C TYR A 53 1.14 -11.83 -1.59
N ASP A 54 0.66 -11.71 -2.82
CA ASP A 54 1.44 -11.34 -4.00
C ASP A 54 1.18 -9.88 -4.39
N ALA A 55 2.04 -8.98 -3.91
CA ALA A 55 1.97 -7.56 -4.21
C ALA A 55 2.73 -7.22 -5.50
N VAL A 56 2.00 -6.77 -6.52
CA VAL A 56 2.57 -6.47 -7.84
C VAL A 56 2.59 -4.96 -8.09
N PRO A 57 3.76 -4.35 -8.35
CA PRO A 57 3.82 -2.94 -8.73
C PRO A 57 3.26 -2.71 -10.13
N VAL A 58 2.45 -1.65 -10.28
CA VAL A 58 1.86 -1.24 -11.55
C VAL A 58 1.98 0.27 -11.76
N ILE A 59 2.16 0.69 -13.00
CA ILE A 59 2.15 2.10 -13.39
C ILE A 59 0.77 2.45 -13.91
N ILE A 60 0.10 3.37 -13.24
CA ILE A 60 -1.23 3.84 -13.60
C ILE A 60 -1.12 5.25 -14.21
N THR A 61 -1.62 5.40 -15.43
CA THR A 61 -1.71 6.69 -16.13
C THR A 61 -3.15 7.10 -16.42
N ASP A 62 -4.08 6.14 -16.51
CA ASP A 62 -5.52 6.43 -16.60
C ASP A 62 -6.13 6.46 -15.18
N PRO A 63 -6.71 7.60 -14.74
CA PRO A 63 -7.36 7.71 -13.44
C PRO A 63 -8.43 6.62 -13.17
N LYS A 64 -9.07 6.08 -14.21
CA LYS A 64 -10.10 5.04 -14.09
C LYS A 64 -9.57 3.71 -13.56
N ASP A 65 -8.27 3.46 -13.72
CA ASP A 65 -7.65 2.20 -13.29
C ASP A 65 -7.26 2.19 -11.81
N LEU A 66 -7.24 3.35 -11.14
CA LEU A 66 -6.83 3.47 -9.73
C LEU A 66 -7.74 2.71 -8.76
N ALA A 67 -9.03 2.56 -9.05
CA ALA A 67 -9.91 1.79 -8.18
C ALA A 67 -9.48 0.31 -8.08
N LYS A 68 -8.74 -0.21 -9.07
CA LYS A 68 -8.22 -1.59 -9.06
C LYS A 68 -7.06 -1.79 -8.08
N THR A 69 -6.42 -0.70 -7.64
CA THR A 69 -5.26 -0.72 -6.73
C THR A 69 -5.61 -0.25 -5.32
N ALA A 70 -6.91 -0.02 -5.04
CA ALA A 70 -7.39 0.32 -3.71
C ALA A 70 -7.35 -0.91 -2.77
N GLY A 71 -7.13 -0.63 -1.48
CA GLY A 71 -6.96 -1.66 -0.45
C GLY A 71 -5.53 -1.69 0.09
N SER A 72 -5.34 -2.42 1.17
CA SER A 72 -4.02 -2.65 1.76
C SER A 72 -3.53 -4.06 1.42
N LEU A 73 -2.20 -4.20 1.25
CA LEU A 73 -1.54 -5.49 1.09
C LEU A 73 -0.37 -5.53 2.08
N HIS A 74 -0.65 -5.95 3.32
CA HIS A 74 0.35 -5.94 4.41
C HIS A 74 1.48 -6.94 4.20
N CYS A 75 1.28 -7.91 3.29
CA CYS A 75 2.30 -8.86 2.87
C CYS A 75 3.20 -8.35 1.73
N GLY A 76 2.93 -7.16 1.21
CA GLY A 76 3.71 -6.55 0.13
C GLY A 76 5.03 -5.96 0.60
N THR A 77 6.08 -6.79 0.69
CA THR A 77 7.43 -6.38 1.10
C THR A 77 8.19 -5.69 -0.05
N LEU A 78 7.68 -4.55 -0.49
CA LEU A 78 8.23 -3.75 -1.59
C LEU A 78 8.91 -2.47 -1.07
N LEU A 79 10.05 -2.15 -1.68
CA LEU A 79 10.77 -0.89 -1.50
C LEU A 79 10.56 0.00 -2.73
N ILE A 80 9.58 0.91 -2.65
CA ILE A 80 9.13 1.75 -3.77
C ILE A 80 10.27 2.59 -4.40
N PRO A 81 11.17 3.22 -3.62
CA PRO A 81 12.27 4.00 -4.21
C PRO A 81 13.21 3.17 -5.09
N LYS A 82 13.42 1.89 -4.75
CA LYS A 82 14.23 0.99 -5.56
C LYS A 82 13.61 0.75 -6.94
N LEU A 83 12.28 0.66 -7.01
CA LEU A 83 11.54 0.49 -8.26
C LEU A 83 11.65 1.74 -9.14
N ILE A 84 11.46 2.92 -8.54
CA ILE A 84 11.62 4.22 -9.24
C ILE A 84 13.02 4.35 -9.81
N LYS A 85 14.04 4.10 -9.00
CA LYS A 85 15.45 4.14 -9.44
C LYS A 85 15.72 3.16 -10.59
N LYS A 86 15.28 1.91 -10.47
CA LYS A 86 15.69 0.84 -11.38
C LYS A 86 14.89 0.82 -12.69
N TYR A 87 13.60 1.15 -12.64
CA TYR A 87 12.67 0.92 -13.75
C TYR A 87 12.04 2.20 -14.29
N LEU A 88 12.16 3.33 -13.59
CA LEU A 88 11.60 4.62 -14.00
C LEU A 88 12.67 5.72 -14.08
N ASP A 89 13.93 5.31 -14.32
CA ASP A 89 15.13 6.16 -14.42
C ASP A 89 15.25 7.21 -13.29
N GLY A 90 14.85 6.83 -12.06
CA GLY A 90 14.91 7.75 -10.94
C GLY A 90 14.00 8.98 -11.07
N ALA A 91 12.91 8.88 -11.83
CA ALA A 91 11.96 9.98 -12.06
C ALA A 91 12.59 11.24 -12.67
N LYS A 92 13.60 11.12 -13.53
CA LYS A 92 14.23 12.30 -14.17
C LYS A 92 13.30 13.03 -15.13
N ASP A 93 12.51 12.30 -15.91
CA ASP A 93 11.74 12.87 -17.04
C ASP A 93 10.23 12.97 -16.78
N LYS A 94 9.73 12.30 -15.74
CA LYS A 94 8.30 12.22 -15.43
C LYS A 94 8.05 12.47 -13.95
N LYS A 95 6.97 13.17 -13.64
CA LYS A 95 6.49 13.35 -12.28
C LYS A 95 5.64 12.15 -11.87
N ILE A 96 6.08 11.43 -10.84
CA ILE A 96 5.49 10.16 -10.41
C ILE A 96 4.86 10.32 -9.02
N GLY A 97 3.59 9.96 -8.90
CA GLY A 97 2.91 9.79 -7.61
C GLY A 97 3.22 8.43 -6.99
N VAL A 98 3.50 8.40 -5.69
CA VAL A 98 3.80 7.18 -4.94
C VAL A 98 3.16 7.21 -3.57
N THR A 99 2.50 6.11 -3.19
CA THR A 99 2.12 5.88 -1.79
C THR A 99 3.31 5.27 -1.06
N VAL A 100 3.71 5.85 0.07
CA VAL A 100 4.96 5.49 0.76
C VAL A 100 4.72 5.10 2.21
N LYS A 101 5.44 4.06 2.65
CA LYS A 101 5.64 3.77 4.08
C LYS A 101 6.79 4.64 4.61
N GLY A 102 6.96 4.70 5.94
CA GLY A 102 8.05 5.48 6.55
C GLY A 102 9.43 5.08 6.03
N CYS A 103 9.68 3.78 5.84
CA CYS A 103 10.93 3.27 5.27
C CYS A 103 11.13 3.66 3.79
N ASP A 104 10.06 3.71 2.99
CA ASP A 104 10.11 4.18 1.61
C ASP A 104 10.50 5.67 1.54
N ALA A 105 9.88 6.51 2.37
CA ALA A 105 10.17 7.94 2.42
C ALA A 105 11.65 8.20 2.78
N MET A 106 12.19 7.51 3.80
CA MET A 106 13.61 7.60 4.16
C MET A 106 14.52 7.19 3.00
N ALA A 107 14.20 6.10 2.32
CA ALA A 107 14.99 5.62 1.19
C ALA A 107 14.91 6.58 -0.04
N PHE A 108 13.78 7.26 -0.28
CA PHE A 108 13.71 8.33 -1.28
C PHE A 108 14.70 9.46 -0.99
N TYR A 109 14.74 9.97 0.25
CA TYR A 109 15.69 11.03 0.62
C TYR A 109 17.14 10.60 0.46
N GLU A 110 17.47 9.37 0.86
CA GLU A 110 18.82 8.84 0.74
C GLU A 110 19.24 8.64 -0.73
N LEU A 111 18.36 8.14 -1.59
CA LEU A 111 18.65 8.00 -3.01
C LEU A 111 18.73 9.36 -3.72
N ALA A 112 17.95 10.35 -3.30
CA ALA A 112 18.00 11.72 -3.81
C ALA A 112 19.35 12.39 -3.48
N LYS A 113 19.85 12.27 -2.24
CA LYS A 113 21.19 12.76 -1.85
C LYS A 113 22.31 12.20 -2.74
N ARG A 114 22.14 10.96 -3.21
CA ARG A 114 23.08 10.26 -4.12
C ARG A 114 22.83 10.58 -5.59
N LYS A 115 21.92 11.52 -5.91
CA LYS A 115 21.51 11.89 -7.27
C LYS A 115 20.97 10.72 -8.09
N GLN A 116 20.39 9.71 -7.42
CA GLN A 116 19.82 8.52 -8.06
C GLN A 116 18.31 8.65 -8.28
N ILE A 117 17.67 9.61 -7.61
CA ILE A 117 16.25 9.96 -7.81
C ILE A 117 16.14 11.48 -7.83
N ASN A 118 15.37 12.02 -8.78
CA ASN A 118 14.96 13.41 -8.77
C ASN A 118 13.72 13.58 -7.90
N LEU A 119 13.88 14.11 -6.68
CA LEU A 119 12.79 14.23 -5.72
C LEU A 119 11.74 15.29 -6.12
N ASP A 120 12.12 16.29 -6.93
CA ASP A 120 11.19 17.32 -7.42
C ASP A 120 10.09 16.73 -8.33
N ASN A 121 10.38 15.55 -8.89
CA ASN A 121 9.48 14.78 -9.73
C ASN A 121 8.81 13.62 -8.97
N VAL A 122 8.88 13.57 -7.64
CA VAL A 122 8.21 12.53 -6.84
C VAL A 122 7.20 13.18 -5.90
N VAL A 123 5.92 12.85 -6.08
CA VAL A 123 4.86 13.25 -5.14
C VAL A 123 4.57 12.06 -4.23
N MET A 124 4.72 12.26 -2.93
CA MET A 124 4.55 11.22 -1.92
C MET A 124 3.26 11.42 -1.13
N ILE A 125 2.44 10.37 -1.00
CA ILE A 125 1.40 10.29 0.03
C ILE A 125 1.85 9.24 1.04
N GLY A 126 2.12 9.68 2.27
CA GLY A 126 2.51 8.80 3.36
C GLY A 126 1.30 8.05 3.94
N VAL A 127 1.49 6.77 4.25
CA VAL A 127 0.54 5.96 5.02
C VAL A 127 1.18 5.48 6.32
N ASN A 128 0.35 5.34 7.36
CA ASN A 128 0.77 4.74 8.61
C ASN A 128 1.07 3.26 8.35
N CYS A 129 2.21 2.78 8.81
CA CYS A 129 2.63 1.40 8.66
C CYS A 129 3.29 0.94 9.96
N GLY A 130 2.75 -0.12 10.57
CA GLY A 130 3.37 -0.76 11.72
C GLY A 130 4.45 -1.79 11.36
N GLY A 131 4.61 -2.09 10.07
CA GLY A 131 5.56 -3.06 9.51
C GLY A 131 4.85 -3.99 8.52
N SER A 132 5.62 -4.82 7.81
CA SER A 132 5.13 -5.70 6.76
C SER A 132 5.55 -7.13 7.03
N VAL A 133 4.69 -8.09 6.72
CA VAL A 133 4.95 -9.52 6.93
C VAL A 133 5.42 -10.14 5.62
N SER A 134 6.43 -11.01 5.64
CA SER A 134 6.82 -11.74 4.43
C SER A 134 5.67 -12.64 3.94
N PRO A 135 5.39 -12.73 2.62
CA PRO A 135 4.36 -13.62 2.07
C PRO A 135 4.49 -15.07 2.56
N VAL A 136 5.72 -15.57 2.69
CA VAL A 136 5.99 -16.94 3.15
C VAL A 136 5.62 -17.10 4.62
N VAL A 137 5.97 -16.11 5.45
CA VAL A 137 5.64 -16.11 6.88
C VAL A 137 4.13 -15.98 7.08
N ALA A 138 3.49 -15.09 6.32
CA ALA A 138 2.04 -14.88 6.38
C ALA A 138 1.28 -16.16 6.03
N ARG A 139 1.63 -16.88 4.96
CA ARG A 139 0.99 -18.16 4.62
C ARG A 139 1.17 -19.20 5.72
N LYS A 140 2.37 -19.29 6.31
CA LYS A 140 2.64 -20.18 7.44
C LYS A 140 1.78 -19.81 8.66
N MET A 141 1.70 -18.52 8.97
CA MET A 141 0.88 -17.97 10.05
C MET A 141 -0.60 -18.31 9.87
N ILE A 142 -1.16 -18.09 8.67
CA ILE A 142 -2.56 -18.41 8.37
C ILE A 142 -2.85 -19.90 8.57
N LYS A 143 -1.96 -20.76 8.08
CA LYS A 143 -2.12 -22.21 8.27
C LYS A 143 -2.01 -22.63 9.74
N GLU A 144 -1.00 -22.16 10.46
CA GLU A 144 -0.66 -22.67 11.80
C GLU A 144 -1.44 -22.00 12.94
N LYS A 145 -1.80 -20.73 12.81
CA LYS A 145 -2.49 -19.96 13.86
C LYS A 145 -3.97 -19.78 13.57
N TYR A 146 -4.34 -19.64 12.30
CA TYR A 146 -5.73 -19.47 11.92
C TYR A 146 -6.42 -20.79 11.62
N ASP A 147 -5.67 -21.87 11.33
CA ASP A 147 -6.19 -23.16 10.86
C ASP A 147 -7.05 -22.99 9.59
N VAL A 148 -6.60 -22.09 8.71
CA VAL A 148 -7.25 -21.73 7.45
C VAL A 148 -6.28 -21.99 6.32
N ASP A 149 -6.81 -22.46 5.18
CA ASP A 149 -6.06 -22.54 3.94
C ASP A 149 -5.76 -21.12 3.43
N PRO A 150 -4.48 -20.70 3.30
CA PRO A 150 -4.13 -19.36 2.86
C PRO A 150 -4.78 -18.96 1.53
N GLU A 151 -5.06 -19.91 0.64
CA GLU A 151 -5.69 -19.66 -0.66
C GLU A 151 -7.17 -19.24 -0.55
N LYS A 152 -7.81 -19.52 0.59
CA LYS A 152 -9.22 -19.18 0.84
C LYS A 152 -9.41 -17.82 1.50
N VAL A 153 -8.33 -17.15 1.89
CA VAL A 153 -8.39 -15.81 2.47
C VAL A 153 -8.53 -14.79 1.34
N HIS A 154 -9.55 -13.94 1.42
CA HIS A 154 -9.80 -12.93 0.38
C HIS A 154 -9.57 -11.49 0.85
N LYS A 155 -9.50 -11.25 2.17
CA LYS A 155 -9.14 -9.95 2.75
C LYS A 155 -8.35 -10.16 4.04
N GLU A 156 -7.44 -9.24 4.30
CA GLU A 156 -6.72 -9.13 5.57
C GLU A 156 -6.71 -7.67 6.04
N GLU A 157 -6.79 -7.46 7.34
CA GLU A 157 -6.87 -6.14 7.96
C GLU A 157 -6.12 -6.17 9.30
N ILE A 158 -5.51 -5.04 9.68
CA ILE A 158 -4.95 -4.86 11.01
C ILE A 158 -5.76 -3.78 11.72
N ASP A 159 -6.61 -4.18 12.67
CA ASP A 159 -7.42 -3.26 13.47
C ASP A 159 -7.31 -3.61 14.97
N LYS A 160 -7.30 -2.58 15.83
CA LYS A 160 -7.25 -2.70 17.30
C LYS A 160 -6.20 -3.68 17.84
N GLY A 161 -5.04 -3.76 17.17
CA GLY A 161 -3.93 -4.63 17.56
C GLY A 161 -4.12 -6.10 17.17
N GLN A 162 -5.12 -6.42 16.34
CA GLN A 162 -5.35 -7.77 15.83
C GLN A 162 -5.04 -7.83 14.33
N PHE A 163 -4.44 -8.93 13.90
CA PHE A 163 -4.42 -9.31 12.49
C PHE A 163 -5.70 -10.09 12.21
N ILE A 164 -6.53 -9.59 11.31
CA ILE A 164 -7.86 -10.10 11.00
C ILE A 164 -7.83 -10.64 9.57
N ILE A 165 -8.32 -11.87 9.39
CA ILE A 165 -8.57 -12.44 8.07
C ILE A 165 -10.06 -12.59 7.83
N GLU A 166 -10.47 -12.39 6.58
CA GLU A 166 -11.79 -12.75 6.08
C GLU A 166 -11.66 -13.86 5.03
N TYR A 167 -12.49 -14.87 5.17
CA TYR A 167 -12.57 -16.06 4.31
C TYR A 167 -14.03 -16.54 4.26
N GLU A 168 -14.33 -17.51 3.40
CA GLU A 168 -15.72 -17.99 3.20
C GLU A 168 -16.41 -18.45 4.50
N GLY A 169 -15.64 -18.91 5.50
CA GLY A 169 -16.14 -19.36 6.79
C GLY A 169 -16.34 -18.26 7.85
N GLY A 170 -16.09 -17.00 7.51
CA GLY A 170 -16.26 -15.85 8.40
C GLY A 170 -14.99 -15.00 8.55
N HIS A 171 -14.85 -14.33 9.69
CA HIS A 171 -13.65 -13.59 10.04
C HIS A 171 -13.00 -14.15 11.31
N LYS A 172 -11.67 -14.12 11.38
CA LYS A 172 -10.91 -14.53 12.55
C LYS A 172 -9.80 -13.52 12.81
N GLY A 173 -9.68 -13.06 14.05
CA GLY A 173 -8.64 -12.14 14.50
C GLY A 173 -7.77 -12.75 15.58
N ILE A 174 -6.45 -12.55 15.49
CA ILE A 174 -5.47 -12.91 16.53
C ILE A 174 -4.63 -11.68 16.85
N SER A 175 -4.24 -11.51 18.12
CA SER A 175 -3.38 -10.40 18.53
C SER A 175 -2.08 -10.38 17.74
N VAL A 176 -1.68 -9.20 17.24
CA VAL A 176 -0.40 -9.02 16.54
C VAL A 176 0.77 -9.37 17.46
N ASP A 177 0.71 -8.96 18.73
CA ASP A 177 1.78 -9.24 19.70
C ASP A 177 1.96 -10.75 19.91
N GLU A 178 0.86 -11.52 19.98
CA GLU A 178 0.92 -12.98 20.11
C GLU A 178 1.54 -13.64 18.88
N LEU A 179 1.21 -13.12 17.68
CA LEU A 179 1.79 -13.59 16.42
C LEU A 179 3.29 -13.27 16.35
N GLU A 180 3.69 -12.08 16.80
CA GLU A 180 5.09 -11.65 16.87
C GLU A 180 5.90 -12.52 17.84
N GLU A 181 5.40 -12.75 19.06
CA GLU A 181 6.02 -13.63 20.06
C GLU A 181 6.16 -15.08 19.57
N ALA A 182 5.20 -15.54 18.75
CA ALA A 182 5.24 -16.85 18.13
C ALA A 182 6.15 -16.93 16.89
N GLY A 183 6.84 -15.84 16.51
CA GLY A 183 7.78 -15.79 15.40
C GLY A 183 7.14 -15.55 14.02
N PHE A 184 5.89 -15.12 13.97
CA PHE A 184 5.18 -14.73 12.75
C PHE A 184 5.15 -13.21 12.53
N GLY A 185 6.01 -12.50 13.26
CA GLY A 185 6.07 -11.06 13.31
C GLY A 185 6.69 -10.33 12.12
N ARG A 186 6.76 -9.01 12.28
CA ARG A 186 7.28 -8.01 11.33
C ARG A 186 8.78 -7.80 11.50
#